data_AF-A0A4V3RJD4-F1
#
_entry.id   AF-A0A4V3RJD4-F1
#
_cell.length_a   1.000
_cell.length_b   1.000
_cell.length_c   1.000
_cell.angle_alpha   90.00
_cell.angle_beta   90.00
_cell.angle_gamma   90.00
#
_symmetry.space_group_name_H-M   'P 1'
#
loop_
_entity.id
_entity.type
_entity.pdbx_description
1 polymer ?
#
loop_
_entity_poly.entity_id
_entity_poly.type
_entity_poly.pdbx_seq_one_letter_code
_entity_poly.pdbx_strand_id
1 'polypeptide(L)' 'MEKQNNILLAFTSVQVTELYDKWKNTYTGTLEDFYNFMVYPSIERERFVACLTIENELIGSFIATNLTV' A
#
# COMPACT_ATOMS: atom_id res chain seq x y z
N MET A 1 2.66 9.32 17.64
CA MET A 1 2.38 7.92 17.26
C MET A 1 3.11 7.65 15.96
N GLU A 2 4.22 6.91 16.01
CA GLU A 2 4.87 6.44 14.79
C GLU A 2 3.91 5.49 14.07
N LYS A 3 3.64 5.79 12.80
CA LYS A 3 2.76 5.00 11.95
C LYS A 3 3.48 3.68 11.68
N GLN A 4 3.22 2.66 12.48
CA GLN A 4 3.72 1.31 12.22
C GLN A 4 3.23 0.92 10.82
N ASN A 5 4.19 0.73 9.90
CA ASN A 5 3.98 0.20 8.56
C ASN A 5 3.52 -1.26 8.70
N ASN A 6 2.26 -1.43 9.08
CA ASN A 6 1.67 -2.74 9.22
C ASN A 6 1.67 -3.40 7.85
N ILE A 7 2.22 -4.62 7.81
CA ILE A 7 2.25 -5.58 6.69
C ILE A 7 0.81 -6.03 6.28
N LEU A 8 -0.23 -5.29 6.70
CA LEU A 8 -1.64 -5.71 6.68
C LEU A 8 -2.40 -5.41 5.39
N LEU A 9 -1.76 -4.83 4.37
CA LEU A 9 -2.38 -4.63 3.06
C LEU A 9 -1.59 -5.41 2.01
N ALA A 10 -1.74 -6.74 2.02
CA ALA A 10 -1.41 -7.52 0.84
C ALA A 10 -2.38 -7.09 -0.26
N PHE A 11 -1.88 -6.33 -1.24
CA PHE A 11 -2.69 -5.89 -2.37
C PHE A 11 -3.26 -7.10 -3.10
N THR A 12 -4.54 -7.03 -3.49
CA THR A 12 -5.12 -8.04 -4.38
C THR A 12 -4.43 -7.98 -5.74
N SER A 13 -4.46 -9.07 -6.51
CA SER A 13 -3.81 -9.12 -7.84
C SER A 13 -4.27 -7.99 -8.78
N VAL A 14 -5.55 -7.60 -8.70
CA VAL A 14 -6.11 -6.47 -9.45
C VAL A 14 -5.46 -5.14 -9.04
N GLN A 15 -5.29 -4.92 -7.73
CA GLN A 15 -4.64 -3.72 -7.20
C GLN A 15 -3.15 -3.67 -7.56
N VAL A 16 -2.48 -4.82 -7.66
CA VAL A 16 -1.07 -4.89 -8.04
C VAL A 16 -0.84 -4.39 -9.47
N THR A 17 -1.69 -4.74 -10.43
CA THR A 17 -1.56 -4.27 -11.81
C THR A 17 -1.75 -2.75 -11.90
N GLU A 18 -2.78 -2.20 -11.26
CA GLU A 18 -3.03 -0.75 -11.24
C GLU A 18 -1.89 0.02 -10.55
N LEU A 19 -1.34 -0.54 -9.48
CA LEU A 19 -0.19 0.04 -8.78
C LEU A 19 1.09 -0.03 -9.61
N TYR A 20 1.31 -1.11 -10.33
CA TYR A 20 2.44 -1.23 -11.24
C TYR A 20 2.36 -0.22 -12.38
N ASP A 21 1.17 -0.02 -12.96
CA ASP A 21 0.96 1.00 -13.99
C ASP A 21 1.18 2.42 -13.44
N LYS A 22 0.68 2.71 -12.22
CA LYS A 22 0.97 3.98 -11.53
C LYS A 22 2.47 4.15 -11.27
N TRP A 23 3.18 3.08 -10.90
CA TRP A 23 4.63 3.10 -10.68
C TRP A 23 5.41 3.37 -11.97
N LYS A 24 5.00 2.77 -13.09
CA LYS A 24 5.62 2.95 -14.41
C LYS A 24 5.53 4.38 -14.96
N ASN A 25 4.65 5.21 -14.42
CA ASN A 25 4.59 6.64 -14.77
C ASN A 25 5.83 7.42 -14.29
N THR A 26 6.54 6.92 -13.28
CA THR A 26 7.70 7.60 -12.67
C THR A 26 8.98 6.76 -12.75
N TYR A 27 8.85 5.43 -12.75
CA TYR A 27 9.97 4.50 -12.69
C TYR A 27 10.04 3.61 -13.93
N THR A 28 11.22 3.06 -14.20
CA THR A 28 11.44 2.07 -15.26
C THR A 28 11.82 0.74 -14.64
N GLY A 29 11.42 -0.36 -15.28
CA GLY A 29 11.63 -1.71 -14.77
C GLY A 29 10.52 -2.67 -15.18
N THR A 30 10.72 -3.91 -14.77
CA THR A 30 9.80 -5.05 -14.89
C THR A 30 8.86 -5.12 -13.68
N LEU A 31 7.91 -6.05 -13.72
CA LEU A 31 7.03 -6.32 -12.57
C LEU A 31 7.82 -6.87 -11.36
N GLU A 32 8.90 -7.62 -11.60
CA GLU A 32 9.79 -8.09 -10.55
C GLU A 32 10.53 -6.94 -9.87
N ASP A 33 11.01 -5.97 -10.65
CA ASP A 33 11.63 -4.75 -10.11
C ASP A 33 10.64 -3.95 -9.26
N PHE A 34 9.38 -3.89 -9.67
CA PHE A 34 8.31 -3.28 -8.89
C PHE A 34 8.06 -4.02 -7.57
N TYR A 35 8.01 -5.35 -7.56
CA TYR A 35 7.87 -6.10 -6.31
C TYR A 35 9.05 -5.85 -5.38
N ASN A 36 10.28 -5.89 -5.90
CA ASN A 36 11.48 -5.58 -5.15
C ASN A 36 11.45 -4.15 -4.59
N PHE A 37 11.01 -3.18 -5.40
CA PHE A 37 10.80 -1.80 -4.98
C PHE A 37 9.79 -1.68 -3.83
N MET A 38 8.68 -2.43 -3.87
CA MET A 38 7.62 -2.34 -2.86
C MET A 38 8.00 -2.97 -1.51
N VAL A 39 8.86 -4.00 -1.53
CA VAL A 39 9.33 -4.70 -0.31
C VAL A 39 10.58 -4.07 0.29
N TYR A 40 11.40 -3.38 -0.51
CA TYR A 40 12.61 -2.75 -0.01
C TYR A 40 12.29 -1.37 0.62
N PRO A 41 12.69 -1.12 1.89
CA PRO A 41 12.47 0.17 2.52
C PRO A 41 13.37 1.23 1.89
N SER A 42 12.77 2.25 1.29
CA SER A 42 13.48 3.41 0.73
C SER A 42 12.63 4.68 0.78
N ILE A 43 13.29 5.83 0.75
CA ILE A 43 12.63 7.15 0.71
C ILE A 43 11.73 7.27 -0.54
N GLU A 44 12.18 6.72 -1.66
CA GLU A 44 11.43 6.74 -2.92
C GLU A 44 10.16 5.88 -2.83
N ARG A 45 10.27 4.70 -2.22
CA ARG A 45 9.12 3.83 -1.94
C ARG A 45 8.14 4.53 -1.00
N GLU A 46 8.61 5.17 0.05
CA GLU A 46 7.75 5.92 0.97
C GLU A 46 7.01 7.07 0.28
N ARG A 47 7.70 7.82 -0.58
CA ARG A 47 7.08 8.88 -1.40
C ARG A 47 6.03 8.32 -2.35
N PHE A 48 6.35 7.22 -3.04
CA PHE A 48 5.41 6.55 -3.93
C PHE A 48 4.15 6.11 -3.18
N VAL A 49 4.31 5.43 -2.04
CA VAL A 49 3.18 4.99 -1.20
C VAL A 49 2.38 6.17 -0.64
N ALA A 50 3.03 7.27 -0.24
CA ALA A 50 2.34 8.47 0.21
C ALA A 50 1.42 9.06 -0.87
N CYS A 51 1.84 9.03 -2.14
CA CYS A 51 1.02 9.47 -3.27
C CYS A 51 -0.19 8.54 -3.55
N LEU A 52 -0.15 7.28 -3.12
CA LEU A 52 -1.30 6.36 -3.25
C LEU A 52 -2.44 6.70 -2.28
N THR A 53 -2.14 7.40 -1.18
CA THR A 53 -3.05 7.59 -0.05
C THR A 53 -4.20 8.59 -0.31
N ILE A 54 -4.44 9.05 -1.54
CA ILE A 54 -5.36 10.16 -1.82
C ILE A 54 -6.74 9.73 -2.41
N GLU A 55 -6.99 8.45 -2.75
CA GLU A 55 -8.24 8.11 -3.46
C GLU A 55 -9.13 7.02 -2.85
N ASN A 56 -9.01 6.67 -1.56
CA ASN A 56 -9.94 5.71 -0.96
C ASN A 56 -10.61 6.28 0.29
N GLU A 57 -11.84 6.75 0.12
CA GLU A 57 -12.81 6.90 1.20
C GLU A 57 -13.13 5.47 1.72
N LEU A 58 -12.53 5.10 2.85
CA LEU A 58 -12.75 3.78 3.46
C LEU A 58 -14.17 3.71 4.03
N ILE A 59 -15.13 3.21 3.26
CA ILE A 59 -16.46 2.83 3.78
C ILE A 59 -16.34 1.45 4.44
N GLY A 60 -15.97 1.44 5.72
CA GLY A 60 -15.91 0.23 6.55
C GLY A 60 -16.80 0.36 7.79
N SER A 61 -17.62 -0.65 8.05
CA SER A 61 -18.34 -0.81 9.31
C SER A 61 -17.55 -1.78 10.20
N PHE A 62 -17.43 -1.48 11.49
CA PHE A 62 -16.87 -2.40 12.48
C PHE A 62 -17.92 -2.70 13.56
N ILE A 63 -17.95 -3.95 14.02
CA ILE A 63 -18.74 -4.37 15.17
C ILE A 63 -17.76 -4.56 16.33
N ALA A 64 -17.90 -3.73 17.37
CA ALA A 64 -17.15 -3.87 18.60
C ALA A 64 -18.03 -4.59 19.64
N THR A 65 -17.51 -5.68 20.21
CA THR A 65 -18.15 -6.36 21.34
C THR A 65 -17.34 -6.05 22.60
N ASN A 66 -17.93 -5.34 23.55
CA ASN A 66 -17.31 -5.11 24.85
C ASN A 66 -17.36 -6.41 25.66
N LEU A 67 -16.20 -6.93 26.03
CA LEU A 67 -16.09 -8.01 27.01
C LEU A 67 -15.89 -7.37 28.39
N THR A 68 -16.94 -7.38 29.21
CA THR A 68 -16.87 -7.05 30.63
C THR A 68 -16.33 -8.26 31.39
N VAL A 69 -15.29 -8.05 32.20
CA VAL A 69 -14.76 -9.03 33.18
C VAL A 69 -15.54 -8.91 34.48
#